data_AF-A0A392MT72-F1
#
_entry.id   AF-A0A392MT72-F1
#
_cell.length_a   1.000
_cell.length_b   1.000
_cell.length_c   1.000
_cell.angle_alpha   90.00
_cell.angle_beta   90.00
_cell.angle_gamma   90.00
#
_symmetry.space_group_name_H-M   'P 1'
#
loop_
_entity.id
_entity.type
_entity.pdbx_description
1 polymer ?
#
loop_
_entity_poly.entity_id
_entity_poly.type
_entity_poly.pdbx_seq_one_letter_code
_entity_poly.pdbx_strand_id
1 'polypeptide(L)'
;MRNAQACSAGGNASPEKCDCIDKNMVNGKLVLCGASGGEGTAYANGAIGSIINSTRSSFDKASVTDKPSLNLETKDFVHVQSYTNSTKYPVAEILKSEIFHDTNAPRIASFSSRGPNNLVLEIMKPDVNWSPAAIKSAIMTTTKPVKSYDDDLAGEFAYGSGNINPQQAIHPGLVYDISKEDYVQMLCNYGYDANKIKQISGDNSSCDGASKRALVKDINYPAMVIPVRPYNKNFHVKIHRTVTNVGFPNTTYKATLIHHNPKIKIM
;
A
#
# COMPACT_ATOMS: atom_id res chain seq x y z
N MET A 1 12.64 -20.43 30.26
CA MET A 1 11.28 -19.89 30.06
C MET A 1 10.47 -19.99 31.35
N ARG A 2 9.49 -19.10 31.56
CA ARG A 2 8.51 -19.20 32.65
C ARG A 2 7.14 -18.72 32.17
N ASN A 3 6.08 -19.37 32.64
CA ASN A 3 4.72 -18.86 32.51
C ASN A 3 4.58 -17.58 33.35
N ALA A 4 3.79 -16.62 32.86
CA ALA A 4 3.26 -15.57 33.72
C ALA A 4 2.40 -16.18 34.83
N GLN A 5 2.51 -15.66 36.05
CA GLN A 5 1.89 -16.25 37.24
C GLN A 5 1.10 -15.20 38.02
N ALA A 6 0.12 -15.67 38.82
CA ALA A 6 -0.97 -14.84 39.32
C ALA A 6 -0.58 -13.74 40.31
N CYS A 7 -1.31 -12.61 40.19
CA CYS A 7 -1.20 -11.44 41.04
C CYS A 7 -1.59 -11.72 42.49
N SER A 8 -0.92 -11.04 43.42
CA SER A 8 -1.45 -10.85 44.78
C SER A 8 -2.71 -9.98 44.69
N ALA A 9 -3.81 -10.45 45.27
CA ALA A 9 -5.14 -9.86 45.12
C ALA A 9 -5.16 -8.34 45.38
N GLY A 10 -5.71 -7.56 44.44
CA GLY A 10 -5.90 -6.11 44.63
C GLY A 10 -6.14 -5.25 43.39
N GLY A 11 -5.99 -5.77 42.17
CA GLY A 11 -6.27 -5.01 40.94
C GLY A 11 -6.78 -5.89 39.80
N ASN A 12 -7.43 -5.28 38.80
CA ASN A 12 -7.94 -5.91 37.57
C ASN A 12 -6.82 -6.43 36.64
N ALA A 13 -5.79 -7.07 37.18
CA ALA A 13 -4.64 -7.59 36.45
C ALA A 13 -4.87 -9.06 36.10
N SER A 14 -4.74 -9.41 34.82
CA SER A 14 -4.86 -10.80 34.37
C SER A 14 -3.48 -11.42 34.24
N PRO A 15 -3.18 -12.52 34.98
CA PRO A 15 -1.91 -13.23 34.87
C PRO A 15 -1.60 -13.65 33.42
N GLU A 16 -2.62 -13.81 32.58
CA GLU A 16 -2.51 -14.15 31.17
C GLU A 16 -1.90 -13.03 30.32
N LYS A 17 -2.00 -11.75 30.71
CA LYS A 17 -1.44 -10.64 29.91
C LYS A 17 0.00 -10.28 30.25
N CYS A 18 0.61 -10.91 31.25
CA CYS A 18 1.87 -10.45 31.86
C CYS A 18 1.80 -9.04 32.47
N ASP A 19 0.61 -8.49 32.69
CA ASP A 19 0.40 -7.13 33.21
C ASP A 19 0.75 -6.99 34.71
N CYS A 20 1.05 -8.11 35.37
CA CYS A 20 1.43 -8.19 36.77
C CYS A 20 2.22 -9.50 37.00
N ILE A 21 3.48 -9.35 37.40
CA ILE A 21 4.47 -10.43 37.45
C ILE A 21 5.49 -10.16 38.57
N ASP A 22 5.93 -11.20 39.27
CA ASP A 22 7.01 -11.09 40.26
C ASP A 22 8.37 -11.02 39.56
N LYS A 23 9.11 -9.94 39.84
CA LYS A 23 10.49 -9.71 39.40
C LYS A 23 11.40 -10.92 39.58
N ASN A 24 11.35 -11.58 40.74
CA ASN A 24 12.23 -12.70 41.06
C ASN A 24 11.95 -13.93 40.17
N MET A 25 10.73 -14.04 39.65
CA MET A 25 10.34 -15.15 38.80
C MET A 25 10.73 -14.96 37.33
N VAL A 26 10.82 -13.72 36.85
CA VAL A 26 11.03 -13.41 35.41
C VAL A 26 12.38 -12.81 35.06
N ASN A 27 13.10 -12.24 36.03
CA ASN A 27 14.39 -11.60 35.80
C ASN A 27 15.37 -12.58 35.12
N GLY A 28 15.92 -12.18 33.97
CA GLY A 28 16.84 -12.99 33.17
C GLY A 28 16.18 -14.10 32.35
N LYS A 29 14.84 -14.12 32.19
CA LYS A 29 14.12 -15.22 31.51
C LYS A 29 13.23 -14.73 30.36
N LEU A 30 13.00 -15.62 29.40
CA LEU A 30 11.90 -15.51 28.45
C LEU A 30 10.57 -15.79 29.15
N VAL A 31 9.60 -14.90 28.97
CA VAL A 31 8.26 -15.01 29.57
C VAL A 31 7.22 -15.45 28.55
N LEU A 32 6.27 -16.28 28.96
CA LEU A 32 5.09 -16.64 28.17
C LEU A 32 3.91 -15.79 28.61
N CYS A 33 3.36 -15.00 27.69
CA CYS A 33 2.19 -14.14 27.88
C CYS A 33 1.02 -14.72 27.08
N GLY A 34 -0.07 -15.07 27.76
CA GLY A 34 -1.32 -15.57 27.17
C GLY A 34 -2.13 -14.54 26.37
N ALA A 35 -1.77 -13.26 26.39
CA ALA A 35 -2.27 -12.21 25.51
C ALA A 35 -1.31 -11.01 25.43
N SER A 36 -1.45 -10.18 24.41
CA SER A 36 -0.65 -8.95 24.23
C SER A 36 -1.05 -7.83 25.19
N GLY A 37 -0.10 -6.96 25.56
CA GLY A 37 -0.35 -5.69 26.26
C GLY A 37 0.28 -5.54 27.66
N GLY A 38 0.93 -6.58 28.20
CA GLY A 38 1.66 -6.53 29.48
C GLY A 38 3.17 -6.81 29.36
N GLU A 39 3.71 -6.90 28.15
CA GLU A 39 5.12 -7.16 27.88
C GLU A 39 6.03 -6.09 28.53
N GLY A 40 5.59 -4.83 28.51
CA GLY A 40 6.33 -3.73 29.15
C GLY A 40 6.56 -3.95 30.65
N THR A 41 5.57 -4.49 31.36
CA THR A 41 5.71 -4.86 32.77
C THR A 41 6.70 -6.00 32.97
N ALA A 42 6.68 -7.00 32.09
CA ALA A 42 7.64 -8.09 32.15
C ALA A 42 9.08 -7.60 31.91
N TYR A 43 9.29 -6.71 30.94
CA TYR A 43 10.59 -6.12 30.64
C TYR A 43 11.10 -5.23 31.78
N ALA A 44 10.24 -4.42 32.39
CA ALA A 44 10.58 -3.63 33.57
C ALA A 44 11.01 -4.51 34.76
N ASN A 45 10.49 -5.73 34.84
CA ASN A 45 10.87 -6.73 35.83
C ASN A 45 12.09 -7.60 35.42
N GLY A 46 12.78 -7.25 34.33
CA GLY A 46 14.03 -7.87 33.91
C GLY A 46 13.87 -9.08 32.99
N ALA A 47 12.69 -9.31 32.40
CA ALA A 47 12.54 -10.32 31.35
C ALA A 47 13.44 -9.97 30.15
N ILE A 48 14.05 -10.99 29.56
CA ILE A 48 14.97 -10.82 28.41
C ILE A 48 14.27 -10.92 27.06
N GLY A 49 12.98 -11.29 27.05
CA GLY A 49 12.14 -11.41 25.86
C GLY A 49 10.79 -12.05 26.17
N SER A 50 9.87 -12.05 25.22
CA SER A 50 8.49 -12.55 25.40
C SER A 50 8.02 -13.46 24.28
N ILE A 51 7.23 -14.48 24.64
CA ILE A 51 6.45 -15.31 23.71
C ILE A 51 4.98 -15.02 24.00
N ILE A 52 4.25 -14.55 23.01
CA ILE A 52 2.92 -13.98 23.18
C ILE A 52 1.90 -14.82 22.41
N ASN A 53 0.85 -15.26 23.07
CA ASN A 53 -0.32 -15.82 22.42
C ASN A 53 -1.09 -14.69 21.72
N SER A 54 -1.09 -14.75 20.39
CA SER A 54 -1.68 -13.74 19.53
C SER A 54 -2.87 -14.29 18.78
N THR A 55 -3.85 -13.42 18.55
CA THR A 55 -4.99 -13.74 17.68
C THR A 55 -4.58 -13.68 16.22
N ARG A 56 -5.32 -14.38 15.36
CA ARG A 56 -5.07 -14.46 13.91
C ARG A 56 -4.95 -13.10 13.23
N SER A 57 -5.67 -12.09 13.72
CA SER A 57 -5.61 -10.70 13.23
C SER A 57 -4.31 -9.97 13.55
N SER A 58 -3.44 -10.53 14.38
CA SER A 58 -2.17 -9.92 14.77
C SER A 58 -0.99 -10.36 13.89
N PHE A 59 -1.21 -11.35 13.02
CA PHE A 59 -0.19 -11.92 12.13
C PHE A 59 -0.11 -11.24 10.76
N ASP A 60 -1.06 -10.35 10.44
CA ASP A 60 -1.01 -9.57 9.20
C ASP A 60 -0.14 -8.30 9.30
N LYS A 61 0.53 -8.12 10.44
CA LYS A 61 1.54 -7.08 10.67
C LYS A 61 2.69 -7.60 11.51
N ALA A 62 3.90 -7.09 11.25
CA ALA A 62 5.05 -7.24 12.14
C ALA A 62 5.26 -5.95 12.93
N SER A 63 5.66 -6.07 14.20
CA SER A 63 6.01 -4.92 15.05
C SER A 63 7.47 -5.02 15.49
N VAL A 64 8.18 -3.90 15.46
CA VAL A 64 9.55 -3.82 15.98
C VAL A 64 9.48 -3.64 17.49
N THR A 65 10.23 -4.46 18.22
CA THR A 65 10.32 -4.43 19.69
C THR A 65 11.78 -4.24 20.10
N ASP A 66 11.98 -3.69 21.31
CA ASP A 66 13.29 -3.41 21.89
C ASP A 66 13.96 -4.67 22.51
N LYS A 67 13.15 -5.68 22.82
CA LYS A 67 13.57 -7.02 23.29
C LYS A 67 13.11 -8.10 22.31
N PRO A 68 13.82 -9.24 22.21
CA PRO A 68 13.36 -10.39 21.43
C PRO A 68 11.92 -10.78 21.79
N SER A 69 11.05 -10.81 20.78
CA SER A 69 9.63 -11.13 20.96
C SER A 69 9.13 -12.03 19.83
N LEU A 70 8.27 -12.98 20.19
CA LEU A 70 7.67 -13.93 19.26
C LEU A 70 6.16 -14.02 19.50
N ASN A 71 5.38 -13.70 18.48
CA ASN A 71 3.94 -13.93 18.48
C ASN A 71 3.65 -15.34 17.96
N LEU A 72 2.86 -16.11 18.69
CA LEU A 72 2.44 -17.47 18.33
C LEU A 72 0.91 -17.55 18.25
N GLU A 73 0.40 -18.28 17.26
CA GLU A 73 -1.01 -18.65 17.24
C GLU A 73 -1.31 -19.51 18.47
N THR A 74 -2.56 -19.47 18.93
CA THR A 74 -2.96 -20.19 20.16
C THR A 74 -2.62 -21.67 20.13
N LYS A 75 -2.72 -22.32 18.96
CA LYS A 75 -2.34 -23.74 18.79
C LYS A 75 -0.85 -23.98 19.12
N ASP A 76 0.03 -23.11 18.64
CA ASP A 76 1.48 -23.25 18.81
C ASP A 76 1.88 -22.81 20.22
N PHE A 77 1.24 -21.76 20.74
CA PHE A 77 1.44 -21.28 22.09
C PHE A 77 1.14 -22.36 23.14
N VAL A 78 0.02 -23.09 23.00
CA VAL A 78 -0.36 -24.18 23.93
C VAL A 78 0.67 -25.31 23.91
N HIS A 79 1.31 -25.58 22.77
CA HIS A 79 2.41 -26.54 22.71
C HIS A 79 3.64 -26.05 23.49
N VAL A 80 4.03 -24.78 23.35
CA VAL A 80 5.15 -24.20 24.13
C VAL A 80 4.83 -24.15 25.62
N GLN A 81 3.58 -23.85 25.98
CA GLN A 81 3.12 -23.87 27.37
C GLN A 81 3.18 -25.29 27.96
N SER A 82 2.74 -26.29 27.21
CA SER A 82 2.79 -27.70 27.60
C SER A 82 4.25 -28.16 27.82
N TYR A 83 5.16 -27.78 26.92
CA TYR A 83 6.59 -28.02 27.09
C TYR A 83 7.17 -27.34 28.35
N THR A 84 6.77 -26.09 28.61
CA THR A 84 7.20 -25.36 29.81
C THR A 84 6.78 -26.07 31.10
N ASN A 85 5.63 -26.74 31.09
CA ASN A 85 5.11 -27.49 32.24
C ASN A 85 5.69 -28.91 32.37
N SER A 86 6.21 -29.49 31.29
CA SER A 86 6.70 -30.88 31.30
C SER A 86 8.13 -31.04 31.83
N THR A 87 8.89 -29.95 31.94
CA THR A 87 10.27 -29.95 32.45
C THR A 87 10.49 -28.91 33.53
N LYS A 88 11.39 -29.20 34.48
CA LYS A 88 11.80 -28.27 35.53
C LYS A 88 12.68 -27.12 35.00
N TYR A 89 13.33 -27.31 33.85
CA TYR A 89 14.30 -26.38 33.28
C TYR A 89 14.03 -26.12 31.78
N PRO A 90 12.90 -25.47 31.42
CA PRO A 90 12.56 -25.21 30.03
C PRO A 90 13.46 -24.11 29.43
N VAL A 91 14.07 -24.40 28.28
CA VAL A 91 14.94 -23.50 27.52
C VAL A 91 14.35 -23.30 26.11
N ALA A 92 14.48 -22.09 25.57
CA ALA A 92 14.16 -21.76 24.18
C ALA A 92 15.01 -20.57 23.72
N GLU A 93 15.09 -20.40 22.41
CA GLU A 93 15.76 -19.30 21.73
C GLU A 93 14.79 -18.66 20.72
N ILE A 94 14.80 -17.34 20.63
CA ILE A 94 14.05 -16.59 19.61
C ILE A 94 15.05 -16.18 18.53
N LEU A 95 14.92 -16.77 17.34
CA LEU A 95 15.77 -16.47 16.20
C LEU A 95 15.38 -15.15 15.52
N LYS A 96 16.29 -14.65 14.68
CA LYS A 96 16.04 -13.45 13.85
C LYS A 96 14.89 -13.73 12.87
N SER A 97 14.04 -12.72 12.65
CA SER A 97 12.96 -12.79 11.67
C SER A 97 13.50 -13.03 10.25
N GLU A 98 12.79 -13.87 9.51
CA GLU A 98 13.03 -14.17 8.09
C GLU A 98 11.82 -13.77 7.24
N ILE A 99 12.05 -13.67 5.93
CA ILE A 99 11.00 -13.35 4.96
C ILE A 99 10.45 -14.66 4.41
N PHE A 100 9.13 -14.77 4.37
CA PHE A 100 8.44 -15.90 3.75
C PHE A 100 7.39 -15.42 2.74
N HIS A 101 6.95 -16.32 1.86
CA HIS A 101 5.90 -16.04 0.88
C HIS A 101 4.54 -16.52 1.40
N ASP A 102 3.61 -15.59 1.67
CA ASP A 102 2.21 -15.95 1.97
C ASP A 102 1.46 -16.21 0.66
N THR A 103 1.16 -17.48 0.39
CA THR A 103 0.43 -17.92 -0.81
C THR A 103 -1.02 -17.43 -0.88
N ASN A 104 -1.55 -16.87 0.22
CA ASN A 104 -2.91 -16.34 0.27
C ASN A 104 -2.95 -14.80 0.22
N ALA A 105 -1.81 -14.14 0.01
CA ALA A 105 -1.78 -12.70 -0.23
C ALA A 105 -2.33 -12.36 -1.64
N PRO A 106 -2.96 -11.19 -1.84
CA PRO A 106 -3.18 -10.11 -0.88
C PRO A 106 -4.43 -10.30 -0.02
N ARG A 107 -4.38 -9.82 1.22
CA ARG A 107 -5.54 -9.73 2.14
C ARG A 107 -5.69 -8.31 2.67
N ILE A 108 -6.91 -7.91 3.02
CA ILE A 108 -7.15 -6.61 3.66
C ILE A 108 -6.54 -6.64 5.06
N ALA A 109 -5.63 -5.71 5.33
CA ALA A 109 -5.01 -5.58 6.64
C ALA A 109 -6.06 -5.31 7.73
N SER A 110 -5.87 -5.92 8.90
CA SER A 110 -6.74 -5.86 10.07
C SER A 110 -7.01 -4.44 10.55
N PHE A 111 -6.00 -3.57 10.42
CA PHE A 111 -6.06 -2.17 10.81
C PHE A 111 -6.56 -1.24 9.68
N SER A 112 -6.82 -1.77 8.48
CA SER A 112 -7.41 -0.97 7.41
C SER A 112 -8.80 -0.53 7.83
N SER A 113 -9.04 0.79 7.84
CA SER A 113 -10.35 1.36 8.13
C SER A 113 -11.42 0.75 7.22
N ARG A 114 -12.58 0.48 7.81
CA ARG A 114 -13.73 -0.12 7.14
C ARG A 114 -14.84 0.91 7.08
N GLY A 115 -15.64 0.86 6.03
CA GLY A 115 -16.88 1.62 5.97
C GLY A 115 -17.99 1.04 6.88
N PRO A 116 -19.21 1.58 6.76
CA PRO A 116 -19.62 2.58 5.77
C PRO A 116 -19.08 3.99 6.07
N ASN A 117 -19.26 4.92 5.14
CA ASN A 117 -19.01 6.33 5.38
C ASN A 117 -20.00 6.86 6.44
N ASN A 118 -19.49 7.25 7.61
CA ASN A 118 -20.34 7.69 8.74
C ASN A 118 -21.07 9.03 8.49
N LEU A 119 -20.72 9.78 7.44
CA LEU A 119 -21.40 11.03 7.08
C LEU A 119 -22.50 10.81 6.04
N VAL A 120 -22.24 9.95 5.05
CA VAL A 120 -23.17 9.67 3.95
C VAL A 120 -23.14 8.18 3.65
N LEU A 121 -24.06 7.43 4.27
CA LEU A 121 -24.13 5.96 4.17
C LEU A 121 -24.39 5.47 2.74
N GLU A 122 -24.97 6.30 1.87
CA GLU A 122 -25.22 6.01 0.46
C GLU A 122 -23.94 5.98 -0.40
N ILE A 123 -22.82 6.51 0.12
CA ILE A 123 -21.51 6.47 -0.53
C ILE A 123 -20.67 5.38 0.14
N MET A 124 -20.49 4.27 -0.57
CA MET A 124 -19.65 3.16 -0.12
C MET A 124 -18.20 3.64 0.07
N LYS A 125 -17.58 3.29 1.20
CA LYS A 125 -16.15 3.48 1.48
C LYS A 125 -15.58 2.22 2.12
N PRO A 126 -14.29 1.90 1.95
CA PRO A 126 -13.32 2.56 1.05
C PRO A 126 -13.50 2.14 -0.42
N ASP A 127 -13.02 2.96 -1.36
CA ASP A 127 -13.32 2.86 -2.80
C ASP A 127 -12.37 1.96 -3.63
N VAL A 128 -11.69 0.96 -3.04
CA VAL A 128 -10.75 -0.03 -3.69
C VAL A 128 -9.24 0.31 -3.56
N ASN A 129 -8.39 -0.73 -3.62
CA ASN A 129 -6.92 -0.71 -3.70
C ASN A 129 -6.43 -0.14 -5.05
N TRP A 130 -6.57 1.17 -5.26
CA TRP A 130 -6.09 1.82 -6.47
C TRP A 130 -4.57 2.02 -6.46
N SER A 131 -3.95 1.83 -7.62
CA SER A 131 -2.56 2.25 -7.82
C SER A 131 -2.44 3.78 -7.68
N PRO A 132 -1.26 4.33 -7.34
CA PRO A 132 -1.05 5.77 -7.38
C PRO A 132 -1.40 6.42 -8.74
N ALA A 133 -1.20 5.67 -9.84
CA ALA A 133 -1.57 6.13 -11.16
C ALA A 133 -3.09 6.17 -11.38
N ALA A 134 -3.84 5.18 -10.89
CA ALA A 134 -5.30 5.17 -10.96
C ALA A 134 -5.92 6.32 -10.13
N ILE A 135 -5.38 6.60 -8.94
CA ILE A 135 -5.78 7.76 -8.12
C ILE A 135 -5.54 9.06 -8.89
N LYS A 136 -4.34 9.23 -9.44
CA LYS A 136 -4.01 10.40 -10.27
C LYS A 136 -4.95 10.52 -11.47
N SER A 137 -5.23 9.41 -12.15
CA SER A 137 -6.17 9.39 -13.28
C SER A 137 -7.54 9.86 -12.85
N ALA A 138 -8.10 9.33 -11.76
CA ALA A 138 -9.43 9.70 -11.30
C ALA A 138 -9.55 11.19 -10.98
N ILE A 139 -8.52 11.75 -10.33
CA ILE A 139 -8.46 13.20 -10.06
C ILE A 139 -8.43 13.99 -11.37
N MET A 140 -7.56 13.61 -12.32
CA MET A 140 -7.36 14.34 -13.58
C MET A 140 -8.56 14.25 -14.53
N THR A 141 -9.23 13.11 -14.64
CA THR A 141 -10.33 12.92 -15.61
C THR A 141 -11.68 13.47 -15.14
N THR A 142 -11.80 13.79 -13.85
CA THR A 142 -13.04 14.28 -13.23
C THR A 142 -13.01 15.76 -12.86
N THR A 143 -11.92 16.46 -13.17
CA THR A 143 -11.78 17.90 -12.93
C THR A 143 -12.88 18.71 -13.59
N LYS A 144 -13.16 19.88 -13.02
CA LYS A 144 -13.99 20.90 -13.67
C LYS A 144 -13.12 21.71 -14.64
N PRO A 145 -13.54 21.88 -15.91
CA PRO A 145 -12.84 22.76 -16.83
C PRO A 145 -12.68 24.15 -16.26
N VAL A 146 -11.48 24.71 -16.38
CA VAL A 146 -11.20 26.10 -16.01
C VAL A 146 -11.46 26.95 -17.25
N LYS A 147 -12.28 28.00 -17.10
CA LYS A 147 -12.40 29.03 -18.12
C LYS A 147 -11.34 30.08 -17.82
N SER A 148 -10.38 30.24 -18.73
CA SER A 148 -9.53 31.42 -18.67
C SER A 148 -10.29 32.64 -19.17
N TYR A 149 -10.01 33.79 -18.55
CA TYR A 149 -10.64 35.07 -18.86
C TYR A 149 -10.06 35.72 -20.12
N ASP A 150 -8.77 35.47 -20.36
CA ASP A 150 -8.05 35.81 -21.58
C ASP A 150 -7.63 34.52 -22.29
N ASP A 151 -7.49 34.54 -23.62
CA ASP A 151 -6.91 33.46 -24.44
C ASP A 151 -5.50 33.11 -23.94
N ASP A 152 -5.43 32.33 -22.86
CA ASP A 152 -4.22 32.20 -22.07
C ASP A 152 -3.22 31.38 -22.87
N LEU A 153 -2.12 32.03 -23.26
CA LEU A 153 -1.01 31.45 -24.01
C LEU A 153 -0.43 30.19 -23.33
N ALA A 154 -0.71 29.99 -22.03
CA ALA A 154 -0.31 28.82 -21.26
C ALA A 154 -1.33 27.66 -21.29
N GLY A 155 -2.64 27.92 -21.38
CA GLY A 155 -3.69 26.89 -21.47
C GLY A 155 -3.55 25.72 -20.50
N GLU A 156 -3.60 24.49 -21.01
CA GLU A 156 -3.42 23.26 -20.24
C GLU A 156 -2.03 23.16 -19.56
N PHE A 157 -1.03 23.95 -19.96
CA PHE A 157 0.25 24.03 -19.24
C PHE A 157 0.18 24.87 -17.96
N ALA A 158 -0.86 25.67 -17.76
CA ALA A 158 -1.09 26.42 -16.50
C ALA A 158 -1.89 25.61 -15.48
N TYR A 159 -3.04 25.06 -15.90
CA TYR A 159 -3.99 24.41 -14.98
C TYR A 159 -4.14 22.89 -15.20
N GLY A 160 -3.37 22.29 -16.12
CA GLY A 160 -3.46 20.86 -16.41
C GLY A 160 -4.86 20.48 -16.86
N SER A 161 -5.46 19.50 -16.18
CA SER A 161 -6.82 19.06 -16.46
C SER A 161 -7.91 20.00 -15.92
N GLY A 162 -7.57 20.96 -15.06
CA GLY A 162 -8.49 21.93 -14.48
C GLY A 162 -8.65 21.80 -12.95
N ASN A 163 -9.74 22.36 -12.43
CA ASN A 163 -9.98 22.43 -10.98
C ASN A 163 -10.45 21.08 -10.42
N ILE A 164 -9.86 20.66 -9.30
CA ILE A 164 -10.19 19.39 -8.66
C ILE A 164 -11.68 19.28 -8.31
N ASN A 165 -12.25 18.10 -8.53
CA ASN A 165 -13.63 17.77 -8.16
C ASN A 165 -13.65 16.50 -7.30
N PRO A 166 -13.44 16.62 -5.98
CA PRO A 166 -13.30 15.45 -5.10
C PRO A 166 -14.52 14.53 -5.12
N GLN A 167 -15.72 15.08 -5.30
CA GLN A 167 -16.95 14.31 -5.32
C GLN A 167 -17.01 13.36 -6.53
N GLN A 168 -16.57 13.80 -7.71
CA GLN A 168 -16.54 12.93 -8.89
C GLN A 168 -15.31 12.02 -8.93
N ALA A 169 -14.18 12.43 -8.36
CA ALA A 169 -12.96 11.61 -8.33
C ALA A 169 -13.14 10.27 -7.58
N ILE A 170 -14.17 10.15 -6.72
CA ILE A 170 -14.53 8.91 -6.02
C ILE A 170 -15.09 7.86 -7.00
N HIS A 171 -15.80 8.28 -8.05
CA HIS A 171 -16.45 7.40 -9.02
C HIS A 171 -16.16 7.86 -10.47
N PRO A 172 -14.91 7.74 -10.96
CA PRO A 172 -14.49 8.27 -12.25
C PRO A 172 -15.01 7.45 -13.45
N GLY A 173 -15.54 6.25 -13.21
CA GLY A 173 -15.98 5.29 -14.23
C GLY A 173 -14.81 4.62 -14.96
N LEU A 174 -13.93 5.40 -15.59
CA LEU A 174 -12.74 4.94 -16.30
C LEU A 174 -11.47 5.54 -15.69
N VAL A 175 -10.41 4.74 -15.61
CA VAL A 175 -9.08 5.20 -15.19
C VAL A 175 -8.00 4.76 -16.19
N TYR A 176 -6.98 5.59 -16.34
CA TYR A 176 -5.73 5.30 -17.02
C TYR A 176 -4.73 4.76 -15.98
N ASP A 177 -4.66 3.43 -15.88
CA ASP A 177 -3.74 2.77 -14.96
C ASP A 177 -2.42 2.42 -15.67
N ILE A 178 -1.32 2.40 -14.92
CA ILE A 178 0.01 2.09 -15.44
C ILE A 178 0.89 1.46 -14.36
N SER A 179 1.69 0.47 -14.76
CA SER A 179 2.56 -0.28 -13.85
C SER A 179 3.91 0.42 -13.61
N LYS A 180 4.64 -0.04 -12.58
CA LYS A 180 6.02 0.41 -12.34
C LYS A 180 6.92 0.09 -13.54
N GLU A 181 6.73 -1.09 -14.11
CA GLU A 181 7.52 -1.59 -15.24
C GLU A 181 7.38 -0.66 -16.44
N ASP A 182 6.19 -0.11 -16.68
CA ASP A 182 5.97 0.81 -17.79
C ASP A 182 6.70 2.16 -17.58
N TYR A 183 6.81 2.65 -16.34
CA TYR A 183 7.64 3.82 -16.02
C TYR A 183 9.13 3.55 -16.22
N VAL A 184 9.61 2.36 -15.82
CA VAL A 184 11.00 1.94 -16.06
C VAL A 184 11.28 1.93 -17.56
N GLN A 185 10.40 1.31 -18.36
CA GLN A 185 10.57 1.25 -19.81
C GLN A 185 10.49 2.63 -20.47
N MET A 186 9.61 3.52 -19.98
CA MET A 186 9.58 4.92 -20.43
C MET A 186 10.93 5.61 -20.21
N LEU A 187 11.51 5.49 -19.01
CA LEU A 187 12.81 6.09 -18.70
C LEU A 187 13.94 5.50 -19.55
N CYS A 188 13.94 4.19 -19.77
CA CYS A 188 14.88 3.53 -20.67
C CYS A 188 14.76 4.07 -22.10
N ASN A 189 13.53 4.20 -22.62
CA ASN A 189 13.25 4.79 -23.95
C ASN A 189 13.61 6.28 -24.04
N TYR A 190 13.66 6.99 -22.91
CA TYR A 190 14.14 8.37 -22.83
C TYR A 190 15.67 8.47 -22.87
N GLY A 191 16.40 7.37 -22.67
CA GLY A 191 17.86 7.31 -22.72
C GLY A 191 18.54 7.11 -21.36
N TYR A 192 17.80 6.70 -20.32
CA TYR A 192 18.40 6.30 -19.05
C TYR A 192 19.04 4.92 -19.16
N ASP A 193 20.27 4.79 -18.67
CA ASP A 193 20.98 3.51 -18.59
C ASP A 193 20.56 2.67 -17.37
N ALA A 194 20.91 1.38 -17.37
CA ALA A 194 20.51 0.45 -16.33
C ALA A 194 21.02 0.84 -14.92
N ASN A 195 22.15 1.53 -14.80
CA ASN A 195 22.68 1.93 -13.50
C ASN A 195 21.83 3.06 -12.90
N LYS A 196 21.47 4.06 -13.72
CA LYS A 196 20.56 5.13 -13.28
C LYS A 196 19.17 4.61 -12.95
N ILE A 197 18.67 3.65 -13.74
CA ILE A 197 17.37 3.03 -13.45
C ILE A 197 17.37 2.36 -12.08
N LYS A 198 18.39 1.56 -11.74
CA LYS A 198 18.49 0.92 -10.41
C LYS A 198 18.52 1.93 -9.27
N GLN A 199 19.22 3.05 -9.45
CA GLN A 199 19.25 4.13 -8.47
C GLN A 199 17.87 4.79 -8.29
N ILE A 200 17.11 4.97 -9.36
CA ILE A 200 15.77 5.58 -9.33
C ILE A 200 14.72 4.59 -8.79
N SER A 201 14.76 3.33 -9.24
CA SER A 201 13.75 2.32 -8.92
C SER A 201 13.92 1.69 -7.54
N GLY A 202 15.11 1.81 -6.95
CA GLY A 202 15.48 1.24 -5.65
C GLY A 202 15.62 -0.29 -5.66
N ASP A 203 15.65 -0.91 -6.84
CA ASP A 203 15.72 -2.36 -7.03
C ASP A 203 16.54 -2.73 -8.27
N ASN A 204 16.56 -4.02 -8.62
CA ASN A 204 17.30 -4.53 -9.76
C ASN A 204 16.59 -4.38 -11.12
N SER A 205 15.69 -3.40 -11.27
CA SER A 205 15.03 -3.11 -12.55
C SER A 205 16.05 -2.88 -13.69
N SER A 206 15.75 -3.42 -14.87
CA SER A 206 16.60 -3.33 -16.07
C SER A 206 15.85 -2.75 -17.26
N CYS A 207 16.59 -2.30 -18.27
CA CYS A 207 16.05 -1.82 -19.54
C CYS A 207 15.80 -2.95 -20.56
N ASP A 208 15.66 -4.18 -20.10
CA ASP A 208 15.42 -5.32 -20.98
C ASP A 208 14.07 -5.15 -21.68
N GLY A 209 14.08 -5.14 -23.01
CA GLY A 209 12.85 -5.00 -23.82
C GLY A 209 12.34 -3.57 -23.99
N ALA A 210 13.12 -2.53 -23.68
CA ALA A 210 12.72 -1.13 -23.87
C ALA A 210 12.28 -0.80 -25.30
N SER A 211 13.00 -1.33 -26.30
CA SER A 211 12.62 -1.19 -27.71
C SER A 211 11.32 -1.90 -28.11
N LYS A 212 10.78 -2.77 -27.24
CA LYS A 212 9.57 -3.58 -27.47
C LYS A 212 8.32 -3.05 -26.77
N ARG A 213 8.43 -2.06 -25.87
CA ARG A 213 7.29 -1.47 -25.13
C ARG A 213 7.20 0.05 -25.33
N ALA A 214 6.05 0.61 -24.94
CA ALA A 214 5.54 1.95 -25.26
C ALA A 214 6.61 3.05 -25.38
N LEU A 215 6.59 3.75 -26.53
CA LEU A 215 7.32 5.01 -26.69
C LEU A 215 6.83 6.01 -25.64
N VAL A 216 7.64 7.02 -25.31
CA VAL A 216 7.26 8.05 -24.32
C VAL A 216 5.88 8.67 -24.61
N LYS A 217 5.48 8.79 -25.88
CA LYS A 217 4.15 9.27 -26.30
C LYS A 217 2.98 8.32 -25.98
N ASP A 218 3.25 7.02 -25.90
CA ASP A 218 2.27 5.95 -25.71
C ASP A 218 2.15 5.53 -24.22
N ILE A 219 2.83 6.22 -23.31
CA ILE A 219 2.63 6.03 -21.88
C ILE A 219 1.15 6.25 -21.52
N ASN A 220 0.57 5.37 -20.72
CA ASN A 220 -0.87 5.37 -20.43
C ASN A 220 -1.26 6.47 -19.43
N TYR A 221 -1.11 7.72 -19.85
CA TYR A 221 -1.29 8.91 -19.05
C TYR A 221 -2.59 9.64 -19.43
N PRO A 222 -3.34 10.19 -18.46
CA PRO A 222 -4.64 10.85 -18.66
C PRO A 222 -4.54 12.24 -19.33
N ALA A 223 -3.47 12.49 -20.07
CA ALA A 223 -3.26 13.69 -20.89
C ALA A 223 -2.40 13.34 -22.11
N MET A 224 -2.50 14.19 -23.14
CA MET A 224 -1.77 14.02 -24.39
C MET A 224 -1.12 15.35 -24.78
N VAL A 225 0.18 15.30 -25.09
CA VAL A 225 0.94 16.45 -25.58
C VAL A 225 1.73 16.01 -26.80
N ILE A 226 1.62 16.75 -27.90
CA ILE A 226 2.31 16.47 -29.16
C ILE A 226 3.17 17.69 -29.51
N PRO A 227 4.51 17.60 -29.38
CA PRO A 227 5.38 18.66 -29.86
C PRO A 227 5.41 18.65 -31.39
N VAL A 228 4.91 19.71 -32.02
CA VAL A 228 4.94 19.86 -33.48
C VAL A 228 6.16 20.69 -33.88
N ARG A 229 7.13 20.06 -34.52
CA ARG A 229 8.31 20.74 -35.12
C ARG A 229 8.62 20.12 -36.48
N PRO A 230 8.86 20.93 -37.54
CA PRO A 230 8.73 22.39 -37.61
C PRO A 230 7.25 22.83 -37.67
N TYR A 231 6.96 24.03 -37.17
CA TYR A 231 5.59 24.55 -36.96
C TYR A 231 4.71 24.67 -38.22
N ASN A 232 5.31 24.66 -39.42
CA ASN A 232 4.62 24.89 -40.70
C ASN A 232 4.56 23.64 -41.59
N LYS A 233 4.64 22.45 -41.02
CA LYS A 233 4.50 21.18 -41.77
C LYS A 233 3.32 20.38 -41.28
N ASN A 234 2.71 19.65 -42.22
CA ASN A 234 1.72 18.64 -41.89
C ASN A 234 2.39 17.57 -41.02
N PHE A 235 1.72 17.19 -39.94
CA PHE A 235 2.15 16.14 -39.03
C PHE A 235 1.04 15.11 -38.89
N HIS A 236 1.44 13.87 -38.64
CA HIS A 236 0.53 12.78 -38.32
C HIS A 236 1.09 12.00 -37.14
N VAL A 237 0.32 11.91 -36.07
CA VAL A 237 0.75 11.26 -34.83
C VAL A 237 -0.36 10.33 -34.36
N LYS A 238 0.02 9.07 -34.07
CA LYS A 238 -0.84 8.07 -33.44
C LYS A 238 -0.42 7.88 -31.99
N ILE A 239 -1.38 7.92 -31.09
CA ILE A 239 -1.20 7.73 -29.64
C ILE A 239 -2.08 6.57 -29.21
N HIS A 240 -1.53 5.66 -28.40
CA HIS A 240 -2.28 4.56 -27.81
C HIS A 240 -2.53 4.82 -26.32
N ARG A 241 -3.74 4.49 -25.86
CA ARG A 241 -4.14 4.49 -24.46
C ARG A 241 -5.00 3.27 -24.15
N THR A 242 -4.96 2.85 -22.91
CA THR A 242 -5.80 1.79 -22.37
C THR A 242 -6.57 2.36 -21.18
N VAL A 243 -7.87 2.14 -21.14
CA VAL A 243 -8.70 2.56 -20.01
C VAL A 243 -9.24 1.33 -19.31
N THR A 244 -9.24 1.37 -17.99
CA THR A 244 -9.81 0.32 -17.14
C THR A 244 -11.14 0.82 -16.59
N ASN A 245 -12.19 0.01 -16.75
CA ASN A 245 -13.49 0.27 -16.14
C ASN A 245 -13.45 -0.05 -14.64
N VAL A 246 -13.65 0.97 -13.83
CA VAL A 246 -13.81 0.90 -12.36
C VAL A 246 -15.22 1.30 -11.92
N GLY A 247 -16.12 1.55 -12.87
CA GLY A 247 -17.55 1.76 -12.66
C GLY A 247 -18.36 0.50 -12.86
N PHE A 248 -19.61 0.65 -13.30
CA PHE A 248 -20.52 -0.47 -13.48
C PHE A 248 -20.06 -1.43 -14.59
N PRO A 249 -20.23 -2.76 -14.39
CA PRO A 249 -19.93 -3.75 -15.42
C PRO A 249 -20.86 -3.56 -16.64
N ASN A 250 -20.40 -4.00 -17.81
CA ASN A 250 -21.16 -3.95 -19.07
C ASN A 250 -21.60 -2.53 -19.50
N THR A 251 -20.80 -1.51 -19.20
CA THR A 251 -21.06 -0.13 -19.62
C THR A 251 -20.39 0.17 -20.96
N THR A 252 -21.10 0.85 -21.86
CA THR A 252 -20.56 1.35 -23.13
C THR A 252 -20.31 2.86 -23.04
N TYR A 253 -19.11 3.29 -23.36
CA TYR A 253 -18.72 4.70 -23.40
C TYR A 253 -18.62 5.19 -24.84
N LYS A 254 -19.12 6.41 -25.12
CA LYS A 254 -18.99 7.07 -26.42
C LYS A 254 -17.97 8.21 -26.31
N ALA A 255 -16.89 8.14 -27.10
CA ALA A 255 -15.92 9.22 -27.16
C ALA A 255 -16.53 10.45 -27.85
N THR A 256 -16.34 11.63 -27.24
CA THR A 256 -16.73 12.92 -27.82
C THR A 256 -15.49 13.78 -27.96
N LEU A 257 -15.31 14.39 -29.13
CA LEU A 257 -14.18 15.27 -29.42
C LEU A 257 -14.64 16.73 -29.40
N ILE A 258 -13.97 17.55 -28.61
CA ILE A 258 -14.19 18.99 -28.55
C ILE A 258 -12.86 19.64 -28.92
N HIS A 259 -12.80 20.34 -30.06
CA HIS A 259 -11.63 21.13 -30.45
C HIS A 259 -12.08 22.42 -31.13
N HIS A 260 -11.35 23.51 -30.87
CA HIS A 260 -11.68 24.83 -31.41
C HIS A 260 -10.83 25.22 -32.62
N ASN A 261 -9.76 24.46 -32.92
CA ASN A 261 -8.86 24.75 -34.04
C ASN A 261 -9.23 23.94 -35.29
N PRO A 262 -9.73 24.57 -36.37
CA PRO A 262 -10.16 23.86 -37.58
C PRO A 262 -9.01 23.27 -38.40
N LYS A 263 -7.75 23.64 -38.11
CA LYS A 263 -6.57 23.09 -38.79
C LYS A 263 -6.11 21.74 -38.20
N ILE A 264 -6.66 21.34 -37.06
CA ILE A 264 -6.33 20.07 -36.38
C ILE A 264 -7.47 19.09 -36.63
N LYS A 265 -7.14 17.90 -37.13
CA LYS A 265 -8.08 16.79 -37.28
C LYS A 265 -7.71 15.67 -36.32
N ILE A 266 -8.60 15.36 -35.38
CA ILE A 266 -8.47 14.24 -34.46
C ILE A 266 -9.42 13.13 -34.94
N MET A 267 -8.90 11.91 -35.10
CA MET A 267 -9.62 10.74 -35.61
C MET A 267 -9.43 9.56 -34.67
#